data_AF-A0A968FUI9-F1
#
_entry.id   AF-A0A968FUI9-F1
#
_cell.length_a   1.000
_cell.length_b   1.000
_cell.length_c   1.000
_cell.angle_alpha   90.00
_cell.angle_beta   90.00
_cell.angle_gamma   90.00
#
_symmetry.space_group_name_H-M   'P 1'
#
loop_
_entity.id
_entity.type
_entity.pdbx_description
1 polymer ?
#
loop_
_entity_poly.entity_id
_entity_poly.type
_entity_poly.pdbx_seq_one_letter_code
_entity_poly.pdbx_strand_id
1 'polypeptide(L)' 'IEDAAQAIGSEYLERRAGSMGDFGCFSFFPTKNLGGFGDAGMVTTSTREYYEKLKMLRVHGMEPK' A
#
# COMPACT_ATOMS: atom_id res chain seq x y z
N ILE A 1 -0.65 1.19 11.18
CA ILE A 1 -1.21 1.20 9.80
C ILE A 1 -1.44 2.65 9.43
N GLU A 2 -0.88 3.08 8.31
CA GLU A 2 -1.01 4.42 7.74
C GLU A 2 -2.02 4.38 6.60
N ASP A 3 -3.09 5.17 6.67
CA ASP A 3 -3.96 5.43 5.52
C ASP A 3 -3.38 6.59 4.71
N ALA A 4 -2.73 6.26 3.61
CA ALA A 4 -2.08 7.19 2.69
C ALA A 4 -2.88 7.36 1.38
N ALA A 5 -4.20 7.10 1.39
CA ALA A 5 -5.03 7.12 0.19
C ALA A 5 -4.98 8.45 -0.60
N GLN A 6 -4.63 9.57 0.04
CA GLN A 6 -4.48 10.90 -0.59
C GLN A 6 -3.06 11.48 -0.44
N ALA A 7 -2.10 10.69 0.05
CA ALA A 7 -0.80 11.19 0.46
C ALA A 7 0.36 10.74 -0.43
N ILE A 8 0.11 10.03 -1.54
CA ILE A 8 1.17 9.59 -2.45
C ILE A 8 2.01 10.77 -2.94
N GLY A 9 3.33 10.65 -2.83
CA GLY A 9 4.30 11.72 -3.10
C GLY A 9 4.60 12.65 -1.92
N SER A 10 3.81 12.60 -0.84
CA SER A 10 4.06 13.40 0.37
C SER A 10 5.24 12.85 1.19
N GLU A 11 5.79 13.70 2.04
CA GLU A 11 6.91 13.40 2.93
C GLU A 11 6.69 14.05 4.29
N TYR A 12 7.00 13.32 5.37
CA TYR A 12 6.96 13.79 6.74
C TYR A 12 8.24 13.37 7.45
N LEU A 13 8.99 14.34 7.98
CA LEU A 13 10.26 14.09 8.67
C LEU A 13 11.19 13.16 7.86
N GLU A 14 11.41 13.50 6.58
CA GLU A 14 12.26 12.75 5.63
C GLU A 14 11.76 11.33 5.30
N ARG A 15 10.56 10.96 5.75
CA ARG A 15 9.93 9.66 5.44
C ARG A 15 8.78 9.86 4.47
N ARG A 16 8.77 9.08 3.39
CA ARG A 16 7.67 9.09 2.42
C ARG A 16 6.37 8.59 3.04
N ALA A 17 5.24 9.14 2.60
CA ALA A 17 3.93 8.56 2.91
C ALA A 17 3.91 7.06 2.56
N GLY A 18 3.23 6.26 3.39
CA GLY A 18 3.18 4.80 3.30
C GLY A 18 4.41 4.07 3.85
N SER A 19 5.37 4.79 4.45
CA SER A 19 6.56 4.21 5.09
C SER A 19 6.62 4.44 6.60
N MET A 20 5.63 5.10 7.21
CA MET A 20 5.73 5.56 8.60
C MET A 20 5.44 4.47 9.64
N GLY A 21 4.52 3.55 9.34
CA GLY A 21 4.17 2.40 10.18
C GLY A 21 4.43 1.05 9.52
N ASP A 22 3.91 -0.03 10.12
CA ASP A 22 4.07 -1.41 9.61
C ASP A 22 3.46 -1.62 8.22
N PHE A 23 2.41 -0.86 7.91
CA PHE A 23 1.65 -0.92 6.68
C PHE A 23 1.29 0.48 6.21
N GLY A 24 1.50 0.78 4.93
CA GLY A 24 0.94 1.94 4.24
C GLY A 24 -0.12 1.52 3.23
N CYS A 25 -1.26 2.20 3.21
CA CYS A 25 -2.37 1.88 2.33
C CYS A 25 -2.63 3.03 1.35
N PHE A 26 -2.63 2.75 0.05
CA PHE A 26 -2.89 3.72 -1.00
C PHE A 26 -4.15 3.37 -1.77
N SER A 27 -4.82 4.40 -2.26
CA SER A 27 -5.91 4.29 -3.23
C SER A 27 -5.45 4.91 -4.54
N PHE A 28 -5.81 4.26 -5.64
CA PHE A 28 -5.65 4.78 -6.98
C PHE A 28 -7.01 5.01 -7.64
N PHE A 29 -8.04 5.34 -6.84
CA PHE A 29 -9.31 5.81 -7.38
C PHE A 29 -9.07 7.00 -8.33
N PRO A 30 -9.84 7.18 -9.42
CA PRO A 30 -9.47 8.11 -10.49
C PRO A 30 -9.22 9.57 -10.07
N THR A 31 -9.77 10.00 -8.93
CA THR A 31 -9.61 11.38 -8.41
C THR A 31 -8.51 11.56 -7.37
N LYS A 32 -7.71 10.53 -7.07
CA LYS A 32 -6.55 10.64 -6.16
C LYS A 32 -5.37 11.35 -6.85
N ASN A 33 -4.39 11.81 -6.05
CA ASN A 33 -3.19 12.50 -6.56
C ASN A 33 -2.43 11.68 -7.62
N LEU A 34 -2.41 10.35 -7.46
CA LEU A 34 -2.05 9.40 -8.52
C LEU A 34 -3.25 8.48 -8.74
N GLY A 35 -4.12 8.79 -9.71
CA GLY A 35 -5.28 7.99 -10.06
C GLY A 35 -4.97 6.96 -11.16
N GLY A 36 -5.64 5.80 -11.11
CA GLY A 36 -5.71 4.85 -12.20
C GLY A 36 -6.96 5.03 -13.07
N PHE A 37 -7.09 4.22 -14.12
CA PHE A 37 -8.32 4.12 -14.94
C PHE A 37 -9.28 3.06 -14.37
N GLY A 38 -9.68 3.23 -13.12
CA GLY A 38 -10.58 2.32 -12.40
C GLY A 38 -10.31 2.28 -10.91
N ASP A 39 -10.85 1.27 -10.24
CA ASP A 39 -10.61 1.02 -8.82
C ASP A 39 -9.34 0.20 -8.61
N ALA A 40 -8.42 0.73 -7.82
CA ALA A 40 -7.21 0.03 -7.42
C ALA A 40 -6.65 0.57 -6.10
N GLY A 41 -5.76 -0.20 -5.49
CA GLY A 41 -5.04 0.19 -4.28
C GLY A 41 -3.74 -0.58 -4.14
N MET A 42 -2.92 -0.15 -3.18
CA MET A 42 -1.63 -0.77 -2.88
C MET A 42 -1.40 -0.78 -1.37
N VAL A 43 -0.76 -1.84 -0.90
CA VAL A 43 -0.24 -1.94 0.47
C VAL A 43 1.27 -2.00 0.42
N THR A 44 1.96 -1.16 1.19
CA THR A 44 3.40 -1.15 1.39
C THR A 44 3.75 -1.67 2.78
N THR A 45 4.88 -2.38 2.90
CA THR A 45 5.46 -2.79 4.19
C THR A 45 6.95 -3.02 4.02
N SER A 46 7.75 -2.77 5.06
CA SER A 46 9.18 -3.10 5.10
C SER A 46 9.48 -4.48 5.70
N THR A 47 8.48 -5.13 6.29
CA THR A 47 8.65 -6.40 7.00
C THR A 47 8.39 -7.57 6.06
N ARG A 48 9.40 -8.44 5.87
CA ARG A 48 9.30 -9.57 4.94
C ARG A 48 8.16 -10.53 5.28
N GLU A 49 7.96 -10.83 6.55
CA GLU A 49 6.86 -11.70 7.01
C GLU A 49 5.49 -11.14 6.61
N TYR A 50 5.28 -9.84 6.79
CA TYR A 50 4.04 -9.17 6.41
C TYR A 50 3.83 -9.17 4.90
N TYR A 51 4.90 -8.94 4.13
CA TYR A 51 4.85 -9.02 2.67
C TYR A 51 4.38 -10.40 2.19
N GLU A 52 4.93 -11.49 2.72
CA GLU A 52 4.53 -12.84 2.30
C GLU A 52 3.06 -13.12 2.65
N LYS A 53 2.61 -12.74 3.85
CA LYS A 53 1.20 -12.86 4.23
C LYS A 53 0.28 -12.06 3.30
N LEU A 54 0.60 -10.80 3.03
CA LEU A 54 -0.18 -9.94 2.11
C LEU A 54 -0.23 -10.52 0.70
N LYS A 55 0.88 -11.04 0.20
CA LYS A 55 0.98 -11.63 -1.14
C LYS A 55 0.05 -12.84 -1.30
N MET A 56 0.03 -13.73 -0.30
CA MET A 56 -0.91 -14.87 -0.28
C MET A 56 -2.36 -14.39 -0.16
N LEU A 57 -2.65 -13.52 0.80
CA LEU A 57 -4.02 -13.04 1.06
C LEU A 57 -4.64 -12.33 -0.15
N ARG A 58 -3.85 -11.59 -0.93
CA ARG A 58 -4.31 -10.94 -2.17
C ARG A 58 -4.82 -11.94 -3.20
N VAL A 59 -4.36 -13.18 -3.17
CA VAL A 59 -4.72 -14.24 -4.10
C VAL A 59 -5.35 -15.40 -3.33
N HIS A 60 -6.48 -15.12 -2.67
CA HIS A 60 -7.31 -16.11 -1.97
C HIS A 60 -6.57 -16.94 -0.90
N GLY A 61 -5.50 -16.41 -0.31
CA GLY A 61 -4.72 -17.12 0.71
C GLY A 61 -3.90 -18.29 0.14
N MET A 62 -3.68 -18.34 -1.17
CA MET A 62 -2.94 -19.42 -1.82
C MET A 62 -1.42 -19.20 -1.72
N GLU A 63 -0.70 -20.21 -1.27
CA GLU A 63 0.76 -20.26 -1.36
C GLU A 63 1.16 -20.74 -2.76
N PRO A 64 1.96 -19.96 -3.53
CA PRO A 64 2.45 -20.40 -4.83
C PRO A 64 3.30 -21.67 -4.68
N LYS A 65 3.05 -22.67 -5.53
CA LYS A 65 3.88 -23.88 -5.62
C LYS A 65 5.27 -23.58 -6.18
#